data_AF-A0A7Y2DNY4-F1
#
_entry.id   AF-A0A7Y2DNY4-F1
#
_cell.length_a   1.000
_cell.length_b   1.000
_cell.length_c   1.000
_cell.angle_alpha   90.00
_cell.angle_beta   90.00
_cell.angle_gamma   90.00
#
_symmetry.space_group_name_H-M   'P 1'
#
loop_
_entity.id
_entity.type
_entity.pdbx_description
1 polymer ?
#
loop_
_entity_poly.entity_id
_entity_poly.type
_entity_poly.pdbx_seq_one_letter_code
_entity_poly.pdbx_strand_id
1 'polypeptide(L)' 'MSKDSSRKALHAYVTDDAHELWHGFAAEQGVSVSAILEAMAPGLTESDLNLNPSLELPEIVTEARRIDSARRRRTR' A
#
# COMPACT_ATOMS: atom_id res chain seq x y z
N MET A 1 -19.54 17.87 10.91
CA MET A 1 -18.91 17.70 9.58
C MET A 1 -18.82 16.21 9.31
N SER A 2 -19.68 15.65 8.48
CA SER A 2 -19.48 14.28 7.99
C SER A 2 -18.17 14.27 7.22
N LYS A 3 -17.15 13.56 7.73
CA LYS A 3 -15.96 13.25 6.92
C LYS A 3 -16.49 12.50 5.72
N ASP A 4 -16.50 13.16 4.57
CA ASP A 4 -16.81 12.51 3.32
C ASP A 4 -15.86 11.32 3.18
N SER A 5 -16.39 10.11 3.26
CA SER A 5 -15.64 8.85 3.19
C SER A 5 -15.29 8.51 1.74
N SER A 6 -15.22 9.52 0.87
CA SER A 6 -14.89 9.35 -0.54
C SER A 6 -13.48 8.79 -0.64
N ARG A 7 -13.37 7.63 -1.30
CA ARG A 7 -12.09 6.96 -1.54
C ARG A 7 -11.19 7.92 -2.30
N LYS A 8 -9.99 8.19 -1.79
CA LYS A 8 -8.96 8.94 -2.50
C LYS A 8 -8.16 7.98 -3.36
N ALA A 9 -7.95 8.33 -4.63
CA ALA A 9 -7.24 7.50 -5.60
C ALA A 9 -5.86 8.10 -5.92
N LEU A 10 -4.87 7.24 -6.13
CA LEU A 10 -3.58 7.59 -6.72
C LEU A 10 -3.62 7.21 -8.20
N HIS A 11 -3.36 8.17 -9.07
CA HIS A 11 -3.19 7.95 -10.50
C HIS A 11 -1.72 8.14 -10.86
N ALA A 12 -1.11 7.14 -11.48
CA ALA A 12 0.26 7.18 -11.94
C ALA A 12 0.39 6.45 -13.27
N TYR A 13 1.21 7.00 -14.18
CA TYR A 13 1.67 6.30 -15.37
C TYR A 13 3.01 5.65 -15.06
N VAL A 14 3.14 4.38 -15.38
CA VAL A 14 4.36 3.58 -15.20
C VAL A 14 4.64 2.82 -16.50
N THR A 15 5.84 2.26 -16.64
CA THR A 15 6.14 1.35 -17.75
C THR A 15 5.34 0.05 -17.62
N ASP A 16 5.12 -0.66 -18.73
CA ASP A 16 4.40 -1.94 -18.74
C ASP A 16 5.06 -2.97 -17.80
N ASP A 17 6.39 -3.07 -17.84
CA ASP A 17 7.14 -3.97 -16.94
C ASP A 17 6.91 -3.65 -15.46
N ALA A 18 6.91 -2.36 -15.11
CA ALA A 18 6.66 -1.95 -13.73
C ALA A 18 5.22 -2.28 -13.32
N HIS A 19 4.25 -2.04 -14.20
CA HIS A 19 2.85 -2.41 -13.98
C HIS A 19 2.72 -3.91 -13.70
N GLU A 20 3.28 -4.77 -14.56
CA GLU A 20 3.24 -6.22 -14.39
C GLU A 20 3.93 -6.69 -13.11
N LEU A 21 5.09 -6.12 -12.76
CA LEU A 21 5.80 -6.47 -11.53
C LEU A 21 4.98 -6.12 -10.28
N TRP A 22 4.41 -4.91 -10.22
CA TRP A 22 3.57 -4.49 -9.11
C TRP A 22 2.35 -5.39 -8.94
N HIS A 23 1.64 -5.66 -10.05
CA HIS A 23 0.43 -6.46 -10.03
C HIS A 23 0.70 -7.94 -9.77
N GLY A 24 1.76 -8.50 -10.38
CA GLY A 24 2.20 -9.87 -10.17
C GLY A 24 2.59 -10.12 -8.71
N PHE A 25 3.46 -9.28 -8.15
CA PHE A 25 3.85 -9.39 -6.74
C PHE A 25 2.64 -9.28 -5.80
N ALA A 26 1.76 -8.30 -6.01
CA ALA A 26 0.59 -8.12 -5.17
C ALA A 26 -0.36 -9.34 -5.23
N ALA A 27 -0.55 -9.91 -6.42
CA ALA A 27 -1.35 -11.12 -6.62
C ALA A 27 -0.75 -12.33 -5.90
N GLU A 28 0.57 -12.56 -6.04
CA GLU A 28 1.29 -13.64 -5.35
C GLU A 28 1.16 -13.55 -3.82
N GLN A 29 1.20 -12.34 -3.27
CA GLN A 29 1.10 -12.11 -1.82
C GLN A 29 -0.34 -12.07 -1.29
N GLY A 30 -1.34 -12.07 -2.19
CA GLY A 30 -2.76 -12.01 -1.86
C GLY A 30 -3.21 -10.64 -1.32
N VAL A 31 -2.60 -9.55 -1.79
CA VAL A 31 -2.89 -8.16 -1.38
C VAL A 31 -3.12 -7.27 -2.60
N SER A 32 -3.65 -6.07 -2.38
CA SER A 32 -3.77 -5.04 -3.41
C SER A 32 -2.52 -4.15 -3.45
N VAL A 33 -2.16 -3.68 -4.65
CA VAL A 33 -1.08 -2.68 -4.84
C VAL A 33 -1.31 -1.45 -3.97
N SER A 34 -2.56 -0.98 -3.90
CA SER A 34 -2.94 0.16 -3.05
C SER A 34 -2.74 -0.06 -1.55
N ALA A 35 -2.79 -1.31 -1.07
CA ALA A 35 -2.51 -1.63 0.34
C ALA A 35 -1.01 -1.66 0.61
N ILE A 36 -0.21 -2.12 -0.36
CA ILE A 36 1.27 -2.04 -0.29
C ILE A 36 1.71 -0.57 -0.23
N LEU A 37 1.19 0.28 -1.11
CA LEU A 37 1.50 1.71 -1.12
C LEU A 37 1.08 2.41 0.19
N GLU A 38 -0.08 2.07 0.75
CA GLU A 38 -0.52 2.62 2.04
C GLU A 38 0.36 2.14 3.20
N ALA A 39 0.82 0.88 3.17
CA ALA A 39 1.75 0.35 4.17
C ALA A 39 3.15 1.00 4.12
N MET A 40 3.60 1.44 2.95
CA MET A 40 4.87 2.16 2.78
C MET A 40 4.78 3.64 3.19
N ALA A 41 3.59 4.25 3.17
CA ALA A 41 3.40 5.69 3.37
C ALA A 41 3.97 6.24 4.69
N PRO A 42 3.90 5.56 5.86
CA PRO A 42 4.50 6.05 7.10
C PRO A 42 5.99 6.37 6.96
N GLY A 43 6.74 5.53 6.23
CA GLY A 43 8.18 5.73 5.98
C GLY A 43 8.51 6.93 5.07
N LEU A 44 7.51 7.56 4.44
CA LEU A 44 7.69 8.77 3.63
C LEU A 44 7.54 10.07 4.43
N THR A 45 7.08 9.98 5.69
CA THR A 45 6.78 11.16 6.53
C THR A 45 7.89 11.53 7.51
N GLU A 46 8.86 10.64 7.74
CA GLU A 46 10.00 10.92 8.59
C GLU A 46 11.06 11.66 7.78
N SER A 47 11.38 12.90 8.19
CA SER A 47 12.41 13.78 7.60
C SER A 47 13.83 13.22 7.64
N ASP A 48 14.00 11.93 7.90
CA ASP A 48 15.28 11.26 8.05
C ASP A 48 15.56 10.38 6.81
N LEU A 49 16.03 11.03 5.74
CA LEU A 49 16.77 10.34 4.67
C LEU A 49 18.05 9.62 5.18
N ASN A 50 18.33 9.66 6.49
CA ASN A 50 19.56 9.16 7.11
C ASN A 50 19.37 8.23 8.32
N LEU A 51 18.15 7.90 8.80
CA LEU A 51 17.99 6.97 9.93
C LEU A 51 16.76 6.06 9.81
N ASN A 52 17.05 4.76 9.65
CA ASN A 52 16.29 3.58 10.12
C ASN A 52 15.06 3.08 9.33
N PRO A 53 14.77 1.77 9.48
CA PRO A 53 14.69 0.85 8.37
C PRO A 53 13.38 1.06 7.61
N SER A 54 13.50 1.23 6.30
CA SER A 54 12.46 0.80 5.36
C SER A 54 11.86 -0.49 5.91
N LEU A 55 10.56 -0.52 6.23
CA LEU A 55 9.91 -1.77 6.61
C LEU A 55 10.40 -2.86 5.67
N GLU A 56 10.94 -3.94 6.22
CA GLU A 56 11.39 -5.04 5.39
C GLU A 56 10.19 -5.54 4.58
N LEU A 57 10.39 -5.99 3.34
CA LEU A 57 9.30 -6.42 2.46
C LEU A 57 8.26 -7.35 3.15
N PRO A 58 8.64 -8.30 4.02
CA PRO A 58 7.69 -9.12 4.78
C PRO A 58 6.77 -8.32 5.73
N GLU A 59 7.28 -7.26 6.35
CA GLU A 59 6.52 -6.39 7.25
C GLU A 59 5.51 -5.55 6.45
N ILE A 60 5.92 -5.03 5.30
CA ILE A 60 5.05 -4.32 4.35
C ILE A 60 3.90 -5.23 3.92
N VAL A 61 4.18 -6.48 3.55
CA VAL A 61 3.14 -7.44 3.13
C VAL A 61 2.18 -7.74 4.29
N THR A 62 2.70 -7.88 5.51
CA THR A 62 1.87 -8.13 6.70
C THR A 62 0.91 -6.97 6.95
N GLU A 63 1.39 -5.73 6.86
CA GLU A 63 0.55 -4.56 7.04
C GLU A 63 -0.44 -4.37 5.90
N ALA A 64 -0.03 -4.60 4.64
CA ALA A 64 -0.92 -4.56 3.49
C ALA A 64 -2.09 -5.55 3.63
N ARG A 65 -1.85 -6.77 4.16
CA ARG A 65 -2.92 -7.75 4.46
C ARG A 65 -3.90 -7.24 5.52
N ARG A 66 -3.39 -6.56 6.57
CA ARG A 66 -4.22 -5.95 7.62
C ARG A 66 -5.12 -4.87 7.03
N ILE A 67 -4.56 -3.98 6.20
CA ILE A 67 -5.27 -2.90 5.52
C ILE A 67 -6.40 -3.45 4.64
N ASP A 68 -6.11 -4.42 3.76
CA ASP A 68 -7.13 -5.00 2.88
C ASP A 68 -8.22 -5.75 3.66
N SER A 69 -7.84 -6.45 4.72
CA SER A 69 -8.82 -7.12 5.59
C SER A 69 -9.75 -6.12 6.27
N ALA A 70 -9.23 -4.97 6.73
CA ALA A 70 -10.04 -3.90 7.28
C ALA A 70 -10.98 -3.27 6.24
N ARG A 71 -10.50 -3.02 5.01
CA ARG A 71 -11.31 -2.51 3.90
C ARG A 71 -12.44 -3.47 3.52
N ARG A 72 -12.14 -4.77 3.45
CA ARG A 72 -13.15 -5.83 3.18
C ARG A 72 -14.22 -5.89 4.26
N ARG A 73 -13.85 -5.74 5.54
CA ARG A 73 -14.80 -5.69 6.65
C ARG A 73 -15.72 -4.47 6.62
N ARG A 74 -15.23 -3.30 6.22
CA ARG A 74 -16.05 -2.08 6.07
C ARG A 74 -17.01 -2.13 4.88
N THR A 75 -16.74 -2.99 3.91
CA THR A 75 -17.55 -3.12 2.68
C THR A 75 -18.65 -4.19 2.81
N ARG A 76 -18.54 -5.09 3.79
CA ARG A 76 -19.58 -6.05 4.17
C ARG A 76 -20.54 -5.41 5.16
#